data_AF-A0A2S6UF56-F1
#
_entry.id   AF-A0A2S6UF56-F1
#
_cell.length_a   1.000
_cell.length_b   1.000
_cell.length_c   1.000
_cell.angle_alpha   90.00
_cell.angle_beta   90.00
_cell.angle_gamma   90.00
#
_symmetry.space_group_name_H-M   'P 1'
#
loop_
_entity.id
_entity.type
_entity.pdbx_description
1 polymer ?
#
loop_
_entity_poly.entity_id
_entity_poly.type
_entity_poly.pdbx_seq_one_letter_code
_entity_poly.pdbx_strand_id
1 'polypeptide(L)'
;MQSHINDYITDGESPVSYPYLDTKGCLTIGKGFKIDSEDQFARLDLEVIKDGVPAAATEAEKRRAFRQMQAKYEALGGRKKNRPAGAFNRRATAYETVTDIRMSMASMNAILEREIATRTGKIRTEVGDAAWNNLNRAQQTAIIDIDYNTGGGGLVGFPGLKRAIRNGDAQVMARESLLYTDRTAKQRNHQRLLRNYAALSGASRRDAARGAWHNCSRRRARHCRLHGWTCRRRLTFNP
;
A
#
# COMPACT_ATOMS: atom_id res chain seq x y z
N MET A 1 -7.18 13.04 -14.04
CA MET A 1 -5.85 12.85 -13.42
C MET A 1 -5.83 11.66 -12.46
N GLN A 2 -6.83 11.52 -11.59
CA GLN A 2 -6.90 10.49 -10.53
C GLN A 2 -7.09 9.05 -11.03
N SER A 3 -7.79 8.81 -12.16
CA SER A 3 -7.99 7.46 -12.72
C SER A 3 -6.68 6.69 -12.94
N HIS A 4 -5.68 7.30 -13.56
CA HIS A 4 -4.38 6.66 -13.79
C HIS A 4 -3.59 6.35 -12.50
N ILE A 5 -3.80 7.12 -11.42
CA ILE A 5 -3.16 6.84 -10.12
C ILE A 5 -3.88 5.67 -9.44
N ASN A 6 -5.21 5.65 -9.56
CA ASN A 6 -6.05 4.57 -9.08
C ASN A 6 -5.66 3.24 -9.73
N ASP A 7 -5.49 3.20 -11.05
CA ASP A 7 -5.02 2.01 -11.78
C ASP A 7 -3.61 1.60 -11.32
N TYR A 8 -2.70 2.55 -11.15
CA TYR A 8 -1.32 2.28 -10.71
C TYR A 8 -1.24 1.66 -9.30
N ILE A 9 -2.11 2.11 -8.38
CA ILE A 9 -2.21 1.53 -7.03
C ILE A 9 -2.90 0.16 -7.09
N THR A 10 -3.96 0.04 -7.89
CA THR A 10 -4.77 -1.20 -8.04
C THR A 10 -3.98 -2.33 -8.69
N ASP A 11 -3.09 -2.03 -9.64
CA ASP A 11 -2.17 -3.02 -10.22
C ASP A 11 -1.31 -3.74 -9.17
N GLY A 12 -1.13 -3.12 -7.99
CA GLY A 12 -0.42 -3.71 -6.84
C GLY A 12 -1.32 -4.43 -5.83
N GLU A 13 -2.64 -4.26 -5.91
CA GLU A 13 -3.61 -4.71 -4.89
C GLU A 13 -4.82 -5.34 -5.55
N SER A 14 -5.00 -6.66 -5.38
CA SER A 14 -6.23 -7.33 -5.82
C SER A 14 -7.40 -6.83 -4.96
N PRO A 15 -8.37 -6.08 -5.52
CA PRO A 15 -9.50 -5.56 -4.75
C PRO A 15 -10.34 -6.72 -4.19
N VAL A 16 -10.75 -6.61 -2.93
CA VAL A 16 -11.61 -7.60 -2.26
C VAL A 16 -12.95 -6.93 -1.94
N SER A 17 -14.03 -7.38 -2.57
CA SER A 17 -15.35 -6.76 -2.42
C SER A 17 -16.00 -7.01 -1.06
N TYR A 18 -15.54 -7.98 -0.28
CA TYR A 18 -16.10 -8.29 1.05
C TYR A 18 -15.12 -7.93 2.17
N PRO A 19 -15.62 -7.72 3.41
CA PRO A 19 -14.77 -7.51 4.56
C PRO A 19 -13.89 -8.74 4.87
N TYR A 20 -12.64 -8.51 5.23
CA TYR A 20 -11.69 -9.54 5.62
C TYR A 20 -10.78 -9.06 6.76
N LEU A 21 -10.10 -9.99 7.43
CA LEU A 21 -9.06 -9.65 8.40
C LEU A 21 -7.69 -9.76 7.71
N ASP A 22 -6.91 -8.68 7.73
CA ASP A 22 -5.55 -8.68 7.18
C ASP A 22 -4.59 -9.55 8.02
N THR A 23 -3.32 -9.65 7.60
CA THR A 23 -2.30 -10.44 8.31
C THR A 23 -2.06 -10.01 9.76
N LYS A 24 -2.48 -8.79 10.13
CA LYS A 24 -2.38 -8.23 11.49
C LYS A 24 -3.69 -8.36 12.26
N GLY A 25 -4.75 -8.88 11.63
CA GLY A 25 -6.08 -9.01 12.20
C GLY A 25 -6.90 -7.72 12.14
N CYS A 26 -6.49 -6.73 11.34
CA CYS A 26 -7.25 -5.50 11.12
C CYS A 26 -8.39 -5.77 10.13
N LEU A 27 -9.60 -5.29 10.44
CA LEU A 27 -10.71 -5.33 9.51
C LEU A 27 -10.39 -4.47 8.29
N THR A 28 -10.50 -5.07 7.11
CA THR A 28 -10.11 -4.45 5.84
C THR A 28 -11.14 -4.79 4.76
N ILE A 29 -11.38 -3.87 3.82
CA ILE A 29 -12.26 -4.09 2.67
C ILE A 29 -11.75 -3.32 1.45
N GLY A 30 -12.12 -3.76 0.25
CA GLY A 30 -11.81 -3.08 -1.00
C GLY A 30 -10.33 -3.20 -1.36
N LYS A 31 -9.70 -2.05 -1.65
CA LYS A 31 -8.28 -1.93 -2.01
C LYS A 31 -7.41 -1.72 -0.77
N GLY A 32 -7.57 -2.57 0.23
CA GLY A 32 -6.79 -2.49 1.47
C GLY A 32 -7.23 -1.41 2.46
N PHE A 33 -8.47 -0.91 2.38
CA PHE A 33 -8.97 0.11 3.31
C PHE A 33 -9.16 -0.47 4.70
N LYS A 34 -8.36 0.01 5.65
CA LYS A 34 -8.46 -0.39 7.06
C LYS A 34 -9.63 0.30 7.73
N ILE A 35 -10.38 -0.48 8.48
CA ILE A 35 -11.55 -0.05 9.22
C ILE A 35 -11.27 -0.21 10.71
N ASP A 36 -11.21 0.93 11.40
CA ASP A 36 -10.81 1.01 12.80
C ASP A 36 -12.01 0.99 13.76
N SER A 37 -13.22 1.30 13.28
CA SER A 37 -14.43 1.37 14.12
C SER A 37 -15.70 0.94 13.38
N GLU A 38 -16.73 0.58 14.16
CA GLU A 38 -18.06 0.24 13.63
C GLU A 38 -18.68 1.43 12.89
N ASP A 39 -18.55 2.64 13.44
CA ASP A 39 -19.10 3.84 12.81
C ASP A 39 -18.42 4.16 11.48
N GLN A 40 -17.10 3.94 11.37
CA GLN A 40 -16.40 4.07 10.09
C GLN A 40 -16.97 3.07 9.08
N PHE A 41 -17.17 1.81 9.49
CA PHE A 41 -17.75 0.78 8.63
C PHE A 41 -19.18 1.13 8.18
N ALA A 42 -20.02 1.61 9.10
CA ALA A 42 -21.42 1.96 8.84
C ALA A 42 -21.58 3.12 7.85
N ARG A 43 -20.62 4.05 7.81
CA ARG A 43 -20.59 5.19 6.89
C ARG A 43 -20.15 4.84 5.47
N LEU A 44 -19.59 3.65 5.26
CA LEU A 44 -19.19 3.22 3.92
C LEU A 44 -20.43 3.03 3.05
N ASP A 45 -20.28 3.34 1.76
CA ASP A 45 -21.26 2.97 0.75
C ASP A 45 -21.08 1.47 0.43
N LEU A 46 -21.98 0.66 0.97
CA LEU A 46 -21.90 -0.80 0.97
C LEU A 46 -23.23 -1.37 0.47
N GLU A 47 -23.12 -2.51 -0.18
CA GLU A 47 -24.21 -3.30 -0.70
C GLU A 47 -24.39 -4.55 0.15
N VAL A 48 -25.59 -5.11 0.13
CA VAL A 48 -25.90 -6.43 0.65
C VAL A 48 -26.44 -7.26 -0.51
N ILE A 49 -26.01 -8.50 -0.62
CA ILE A 49 -26.54 -9.42 -1.63
C ILE A 49 -27.85 -10.01 -1.10
N LYS A 50 -28.99 -9.65 -1.71
CA LYS A 50 -30.32 -10.21 -1.42
C LYS A 50 -30.79 -10.97 -2.65
N ASP A 51 -31.04 -12.27 -2.51
CA ASP A 51 -31.51 -13.14 -3.60
C ASP A 51 -30.61 -13.08 -4.86
N GLY A 52 -29.30 -12.94 -4.65
CA GLY A 52 -28.30 -12.82 -5.73
C GLY A 52 -28.19 -11.42 -6.34
N VAL A 53 -28.99 -10.45 -5.91
CA VAL A 53 -28.98 -9.07 -6.41
C VAL A 53 -28.34 -8.13 -5.37
N PRO A 54 -27.35 -7.30 -5.77
CA PRO A 54 -26.83 -6.25 -4.92
C PRO A 54 -27.90 -5.18 -4.65
N ALA A 55 -28.14 -4.87 -3.38
CA ALA A 55 -28.96 -3.76 -2.94
C ALA A 55 -28.19 -2.89 -1.93
N ALA A 56 -28.51 -1.60 -1.84
CA ALA A 56 -27.88 -0.74 -0.84
C ALA A 56 -28.09 -1.30 0.57
N ALA A 57 -27.01 -1.48 1.33
CA ALA A 57 -27.08 -1.97 2.69
C ALA A 57 -27.60 -0.86 3.62
N THR A 58 -28.55 -1.22 4.47
CA THR A 58 -29.00 -0.38 5.58
C THR A 58 -27.91 -0.26 6.65
N GLU A 59 -27.98 0.78 7.49
CA GLU A 59 -27.03 0.94 8.59
C GLU A 59 -27.04 -0.27 9.54
N ALA A 60 -28.22 -0.83 9.83
CA ALA A 60 -28.37 -2.01 10.66
C ALA A 60 -27.66 -3.25 10.08
N GLU A 61 -27.75 -3.46 8.76
CA GLU A 61 -27.05 -4.55 8.06
C GLU A 61 -25.53 -4.37 8.12
N LYS A 62 -25.03 -3.14 7.93
CA LYS A 62 -23.59 -2.83 8.04
C LYS A 62 -23.08 -3.07 9.45
N ARG A 63 -23.78 -2.59 10.48
CA ARG A 63 -23.42 -2.82 11.89
C ARG A 63 -23.45 -4.31 12.25
N ARG A 64 -24.43 -5.05 11.75
CA ARG A 64 -24.50 -6.52 11.92
C ARG A 64 -23.28 -7.21 11.30
N ALA A 65 -22.91 -6.86 10.07
CA ALA A 65 -21.73 -7.41 9.40
C ALA A 65 -20.43 -7.08 10.12
N PHE A 66 -20.29 -5.86 10.64
CA PHE A 66 -19.14 -5.49 11.47
C PHE A 66 -19.03 -6.39 12.71
N ARG A 67 -20.14 -6.65 13.41
CA ARG A 67 -20.17 -7.56 14.56
C ARG A 67 -19.84 -9.01 14.18
N GLN A 68 -20.32 -9.49 13.02
CA GLN A 68 -19.94 -10.82 12.50
C GLN A 68 -18.43 -10.93 12.26
N MET A 69 -17.81 -9.88 11.70
CA MET A 69 -16.36 -9.83 11.51
C MET A 69 -15.59 -9.75 12.84
N GLN A 70 -16.10 -9.02 13.83
CA GLN A 70 -15.53 -9.03 15.18
C GLN A 70 -15.64 -10.41 15.84
N ALA A 71 -16.79 -11.08 15.73
CA ALA A 71 -16.95 -12.44 16.23
C ALA A 71 -15.95 -13.41 15.55
N LYS A 72 -15.73 -13.25 14.24
CA LYS A 72 -14.70 -14.00 13.50
C LYS A 72 -13.29 -13.71 14.01
N TYR A 73 -12.98 -12.44 14.30
CA TYR A 73 -11.71 -12.02 14.89
C TYR A 73 -11.47 -12.69 16.24
N GLU A 74 -12.46 -12.67 17.13
CA GLU A 74 -12.39 -13.31 18.45
C GLU A 74 -12.29 -14.84 18.36
N ALA A 75 -13.03 -15.47 17.44
CA ALA A 75 -12.95 -16.91 17.20
C ALA A 75 -11.57 -17.38 16.72
N LEU A 76 -10.82 -16.49 16.04
CA LEU A 76 -9.43 -16.72 15.63
C LEU A 76 -8.42 -16.38 16.73
N GLY A 77 -8.88 -16.08 17.94
CA GLY A 77 -8.05 -15.83 19.12
C GLY A 77 -7.78 -14.35 19.40
N GLY A 78 -8.37 -13.42 18.65
CA GLY A 78 -8.37 -11.99 18.94
C GLY A 78 -7.00 -11.41 19.32
N ARG A 79 -6.96 -10.63 20.41
CA ARG A 79 -5.73 -10.07 21.01
C ARG A 79 -5.02 -11.00 22.01
N LYS A 80 -5.41 -12.28 22.09
CA LYS A 80 -4.86 -13.20 23.12
C LYS A 80 -3.36 -13.42 22.91
N LYS A 81 -2.60 -13.39 24.01
CA LYS A 81 -1.13 -13.59 24.03
C LYS A 81 -0.70 -14.95 23.45
N ASN A 82 -1.55 -15.97 23.60
CA ASN A 82 -1.30 -17.34 23.13
C ASN A 82 -2.06 -17.67 21.83
N ARG A 83 -2.42 -16.66 21.03
CA ARG A 83 -3.08 -16.88 19.74
C ARG A 83 -2.21 -17.79 18.85
N PRO A 84 -2.79 -18.77 18.14
CA PRO A 84 -2.04 -19.58 17.19
C PRO A 84 -1.24 -18.71 16.20
N ALA A 85 0.02 -19.06 15.99
CA ALA A 85 0.85 -18.39 14.99
C ALA A 85 0.17 -18.48 13.62
N GLY A 86 0.04 -17.34 12.93
CA GLY A 86 -0.63 -17.29 11.63
C GLY A 86 -2.16 -17.38 11.66
N ALA A 87 -2.82 -17.21 12.81
CA ALA A 87 -4.29 -17.26 12.90
C ALA A 87 -5.03 -16.35 11.88
N PHE A 88 -4.44 -15.19 11.56
CA PHE A 88 -4.93 -14.24 10.56
C PHE A 88 -4.18 -14.29 9.21
N ASN A 89 -3.16 -15.15 9.07
CA ASN A 89 -2.46 -15.36 7.80
C ASN A 89 -3.28 -16.27 6.88
N ARG A 90 -4.51 -15.84 6.58
CA ARG A 90 -5.47 -16.52 5.73
C ARG A 90 -5.69 -15.68 4.48
N ARG A 91 -5.99 -16.34 3.36
CA ARG A 91 -6.40 -15.65 2.14
C ARG A 91 -7.72 -14.92 2.39
N ALA A 92 -7.93 -13.78 1.71
CA ALA A 92 -9.16 -13.01 1.85
C ALA A 92 -10.41 -13.86 1.58
N THR A 93 -10.36 -14.77 0.61
CA THR A 93 -11.45 -15.71 0.26
C THR A 93 -11.95 -16.55 1.44
N ALA A 94 -11.16 -16.74 2.50
CA ALA A 94 -11.61 -17.41 3.71
C ALA A 94 -12.67 -16.60 4.52
N TYR A 95 -12.90 -15.34 4.17
CA TYR A 95 -13.83 -14.43 4.83
C TYR A 95 -15.08 -14.12 3.99
N GLU A 96 -15.13 -14.55 2.73
CA GLU A 96 -16.18 -14.19 1.77
C GLU A 96 -17.59 -14.53 2.25
N THR A 97 -17.74 -15.64 2.98
CA THR A 97 -19.02 -16.13 3.50
C THR A 97 -19.33 -15.65 4.91
N VAL A 98 -18.49 -14.81 5.52
CA VAL A 98 -18.72 -14.34 6.91
C VAL A 98 -19.87 -13.35 6.96
N THR A 99 -20.07 -12.57 5.89
CA THR A 99 -21.14 -11.58 5.77
C THR A 99 -21.60 -11.49 4.31
N ASP A 100 -22.83 -11.06 4.07
CA ASP A 100 -23.35 -10.77 2.73
C ASP A 100 -23.06 -9.33 2.26
N ILE A 101 -22.30 -8.56 3.06
CA ILE A 101 -21.92 -7.19 2.74
C ILE A 101 -20.82 -7.19 1.67
N ARG A 102 -21.01 -6.35 0.66
CA ARG A 102 -20.06 -6.11 -0.42
C ARG A 102 -19.83 -4.61 -0.59
N MET A 103 -18.68 -4.26 -1.12
CA MET A 103 -18.35 -2.92 -1.59
C MET A 103 -18.22 -2.98 -3.11
N SER A 104 -18.96 -2.12 -3.80
CA SER A 104 -18.87 -2.03 -5.25
C SER A 104 -17.50 -1.48 -5.68
N MET A 105 -17.07 -1.81 -6.90
CA MET A 105 -15.84 -1.21 -7.47
C MET A 105 -15.93 0.32 -7.57
N ALA A 106 -17.12 0.87 -7.81
CA ALA A 106 -17.34 2.32 -7.84
C ALA A 106 -17.08 2.94 -6.46
N SER A 107 -17.63 2.35 -5.40
CA SER A 107 -17.44 2.82 -4.02
C SER A 107 -15.96 2.66 -3.59
N MET A 108 -15.29 1.57 -3.99
CA MET A 108 -13.84 1.42 -3.77
C MET A 108 -13.03 2.53 -4.45
N ASN A 109 -13.35 2.84 -5.71
CA ASN A 109 -12.66 3.88 -6.46
C ASN A 109 -12.89 5.26 -5.83
N ALA A 110 -14.12 5.56 -5.40
CA ALA A 110 -14.43 6.83 -4.74
C ALA A 110 -13.69 7.00 -3.41
N ILE A 111 -13.53 5.94 -2.61
CA ILE A 111 -12.71 5.98 -1.40
C ILE A 111 -11.24 6.23 -1.74
N LEU A 112 -10.68 5.48 -2.72
CA LEU A 112 -9.30 5.64 -3.13
C LEU A 112 -9.00 7.04 -3.67
N GLU A 113 -9.92 7.64 -4.44
CA GLU A 113 -9.78 9.00 -4.95
C GLU A 113 -9.73 10.04 -3.82
N ARG A 114 -10.57 9.89 -2.80
CA ARG A 114 -10.49 10.73 -1.59
C ARG A 114 -9.16 10.57 -0.87
N GLU A 115 -8.70 9.33 -0.69
CA GLU A 115 -7.39 9.09 -0.10
C GLU A 115 -6.25 9.72 -0.90
N ILE A 116 -6.25 9.54 -2.23
CA ILE A 116 -5.26 10.15 -3.13
C ILE A 116 -5.26 11.67 -2.96
N ALA A 117 -6.44 12.31 -2.90
CA ALA A 117 -6.56 13.75 -2.69
C ALA A 117 -5.99 14.19 -1.34
N THR A 118 -6.37 13.52 -0.24
CA THR A 118 -5.84 13.79 1.10
C THR A 118 -4.32 13.66 1.16
N ARG A 119 -3.78 12.58 0.59
CA ARG A 119 -2.33 12.30 0.57
C ARG A 119 -1.59 13.34 -0.25
N THR A 120 -2.12 13.69 -1.42
CA THR A 120 -1.59 14.76 -2.26
C THR A 120 -1.49 16.08 -1.48
N GLY A 121 -2.53 16.45 -0.72
CA GLY A 121 -2.50 17.65 0.12
C GLY A 121 -1.41 17.63 1.21
N LYS A 122 -1.23 16.50 1.90
CA LYS A 122 -0.15 16.32 2.88
C LYS A 122 1.23 16.44 2.24
N ILE A 123 1.45 15.74 1.13
CA ILE A 123 2.72 15.75 0.41
C ILE A 123 3.05 17.15 -0.08
N ARG A 124 2.08 17.87 -0.65
CA ARG A 124 2.22 19.28 -1.06
C ARG A 124 2.63 20.17 0.10
N THR A 125 2.00 20.02 1.26
CA THR A 125 2.36 20.74 2.49
C THR A 125 3.82 20.46 2.89
N GLU A 126 4.26 19.21 2.75
CA GLU A 126 5.62 18.82 3.12
C GLU A 126 6.68 19.28 2.12
N VAL A 127 6.46 19.18 0.81
CA VAL A 127 7.49 19.49 -0.20
C VAL A 127 7.38 20.90 -0.77
N GLY A 128 6.24 21.56 -0.62
CA GLY A 128 5.91 22.85 -1.22
C GLY A 128 5.22 22.69 -2.59
N ASP A 129 4.24 23.55 -2.85
CA ASP A 129 3.42 23.51 -4.07
C ASP A 129 4.24 23.66 -5.35
N ALA A 130 5.23 24.56 -5.36
CA ALA A 130 6.10 24.77 -6.52
C ALA A 130 6.88 23.49 -6.88
N ALA A 131 7.47 22.83 -5.88
CA ALA A 131 8.20 21.57 -6.10
C ALA A 131 7.27 20.46 -6.57
N TRP A 132 6.06 20.34 -6.00
CA TRP A 132 5.07 19.34 -6.40
C TRP A 132 4.58 19.54 -7.84
N ASN A 133 4.31 20.78 -8.23
CA ASN A 133 3.79 21.11 -9.56
C ASN A 133 4.85 20.94 -10.67
N ASN A 134 6.14 21.00 -10.32
CA ASN A 134 7.23 20.72 -11.25
C ASN A 134 7.44 19.23 -11.53
N LEU A 135 6.82 18.34 -10.74
CA LEU A 135 6.88 16.91 -10.99
C LEU A 135 5.98 16.53 -12.16
N ASN A 136 6.46 15.63 -13.02
CA ASN A 136 5.60 15.03 -14.03
C ASN A 136 4.59 14.05 -13.39
N ARG A 137 3.56 13.69 -14.16
CA ARG A 137 2.49 12.81 -13.66
C ARG A 137 2.97 11.45 -13.17
N ALA A 138 3.98 10.86 -13.81
CA ALA A 138 4.54 9.57 -13.38
C ALA A 138 5.23 9.69 -12.01
N GLN A 139 5.99 10.77 -11.80
CA GLN A 139 6.64 11.06 -10.53
C GLN A 139 5.62 11.29 -9.41
N GLN A 140 4.60 12.12 -9.66
CA GLN A 140 3.51 12.35 -8.69
C GLN A 140 2.82 11.03 -8.31
N THR A 141 2.52 10.19 -9.31
CA THR A 141 1.90 8.88 -9.11
C THR A 141 2.76 7.99 -8.21
N ALA A 142 4.06 7.87 -8.50
CA ALA A 142 4.98 7.04 -7.72
C ALA A 142 5.16 7.56 -6.28
N ILE A 143 5.16 8.88 -6.08
CA ILE A 143 5.26 9.48 -4.73
C ILE A 143 4.01 9.19 -3.90
N ILE A 144 2.82 9.31 -4.49
CA ILE A 144 1.56 8.95 -3.82
C ILE A 144 1.51 7.45 -3.51
N ASP A 145 1.96 6.60 -4.44
CA ASP A 145 2.05 5.15 -4.23
C ASP A 145 2.97 4.78 -3.05
N ILE A 146 4.11 5.46 -2.92
CA ILE A 146 5.03 5.29 -1.79
C ILE A 146 4.33 5.64 -0.47
N ASP A 147 3.67 6.81 -0.40
CA ASP A 147 2.94 7.23 0.81
C ASP A 147 1.78 6.28 1.16
N TYR A 148 1.03 5.82 0.14
CA TYR A 148 -0.01 4.81 0.27
C TYR A 148 0.50 3.56 0.98
N ASN A 149 1.57 3.00 0.44
CA ASN A 149 2.15 1.77 0.94
C ASN A 149 2.83 1.92 2.33
N THR A 150 3.17 3.14 2.75
CA THR A 150 3.75 3.40 4.08
C THR A 150 2.74 3.84 5.13
N GLY A 151 1.44 3.85 4.82
CA GLY A 151 0.38 4.07 5.81
C GLY A 151 -0.12 5.52 5.92
N GLY A 152 0.19 6.40 4.96
CA GLY A 152 -0.54 7.67 4.78
C GLY A 152 -0.30 8.80 5.77
N GLY A 153 0.87 8.77 6.42
CA GLY A 153 1.39 9.87 7.22
C GLY A 153 2.10 10.96 6.41
N GLY A 154 2.08 10.92 5.08
CA GLY A 154 2.91 11.76 4.22
C GLY A 154 4.35 11.22 4.12
N LEU A 155 5.29 12.07 3.72
CA LEU A 155 6.69 11.68 3.47
C LEU A 155 7.57 11.85 4.71
N VAL A 156 6.99 11.81 5.92
CA VAL A 156 7.70 12.00 7.19
C VAL A 156 8.91 11.06 7.32
N GLY A 157 8.75 9.78 6.99
CA GLY A 157 9.82 8.78 7.00
C GLY A 157 10.85 8.89 5.87
N PHE A 158 10.68 9.84 4.95
CA PHE A 158 11.47 9.96 3.72
C PHE A 158 12.14 11.34 3.55
N PRO A 159 12.99 11.78 4.50
CA PRO A 159 13.64 13.09 4.42
C PRO A 159 14.53 13.25 3.17
N GLY A 160 15.17 12.16 2.72
CA GLY A 160 15.96 12.16 1.48
C GLY A 160 15.10 12.37 0.24
N LEU A 161 13.96 11.67 0.15
CA LEU A 161 13.00 11.82 -0.95
C LEU A 161 12.42 13.23 -0.99
N LYS A 162 12.05 13.80 0.18
CA LYS A 162 11.56 15.19 0.26
C LYS A 162 12.55 16.20 -0.29
N ARG A 163 13.82 16.10 0.11
CA ARG A 163 14.87 16.97 -0.44
C ARG A 163 15.03 16.78 -1.94
N ALA A 164 14.99 15.54 -2.43
CA ALA A 164 15.09 15.25 -3.85
C ALA A 164 13.94 15.85 -4.67
N ILE A 165 12.71 15.78 -4.16
CA ILE A 165 11.53 16.40 -4.76
C ILE A 165 11.71 17.91 -4.85
N ARG A 166 12.09 18.57 -3.73
CA ARG A 166 12.33 20.02 -3.69
C ARG A 166 13.41 20.48 -4.66
N ASN A 167 14.43 19.65 -4.85
CA ASN A 167 15.55 19.93 -5.76
C ASN A 167 15.29 19.51 -7.21
N GLY A 168 14.16 18.85 -7.51
CA GLY A 168 13.89 18.31 -8.84
C GLY A 168 14.83 17.17 -9.28
N ASP A 169 15.54 16.51 -8.35
CA ASP A 169 16.52 15.48 -8.68
C ASP A 169 15.86 14.10 -8.87
N ALA A 170 15.47 13.80 -10.10
CA ALA A 170 14.81 12.55 -10.49
C ALA A 170 15.60 11.28 -10.11
N GLN A 171 16.93 11.33 -10.17
CA GLN A 171 17.76 10.18 -9.86
C GLN A 171 17.88 9.96 -8.35
N VAL A 172 17.99 11.03 -7.56
CA VAL A 172 17.91 10.90 -6.08
C VAL A 172 16.52 10.44 -5.67
N MET A 173 15.44 10.97 -6.26
CA MET A 173 14.08 10.53 -5.97
C MET A 173 13.93 9.01 -6.15
N ALA A 174 14.37 8.49 -7.30
CA ALA A 174 14.33 7.07 -7.59
C ALA A 174 15.20 6.23 -6.64
N ARG A 175 16.37 6.73 -6.23
CA ARG A 175 17.22 6.01 -5.25
C ARG A 175 16.59 5.95 -3.86
N GLU A 176 15.96 7.03 -3.43
CA GLU A 176 15.35 7.13 -2.11
C GLU A 176 14.03 6.35 -2.04
N SER A 177 13.34 6.10 -3.15
CA SER A 177 12.15 5.23 -3.19
C SER A 177 12.45 3.74 -2.97
N LEU A 178 13.67 3.28 -3.29
CA LEU A 178 14.10 1.90 -3.08
C LEU A 178 14.33 1.54 -1.60
N LEU A 179 14.34 2.53 -0.71
CA LEU A 179 14.66 2.32 0.70
C LEU A 179 13.58 1.58 1.49
N TYR A 180 12.38 1.43 0.93
CA TYR A 180 11.31 0.74 1.61
C TYR A 180 11.30 -0.77 1.33
N THR A 181 11.51 -1.52 2.40
CA THR A 181 11.22 -2.94 2.55
C THR A 181 10.09 -3.00 3.57
N ASP A 182 9.05 -3.81 3.35
CA ASP A 182 8.16 -4.15 4.46
C ASP A 182 9.02 -4.85 5.54
N ARG A 183 9.41 -4.09 6.57
CA ARG A 183 10.29 -4.57 7.65
C ARG A 183 9.60 -5.65 8.47
N THR A 184 8.27 -5.72 8.43
CA THR A 184 7.45 -6.68 9.15
C THR A 184 7.25 -7.97 8.36
N ALA A 185 7.01 -7.92 7.05
CA ALA A 185 6.77 -9.10 6.23
C ALA A 185 8.05 -9.73 5.63
N LYS A 186 9.19 -9.02 5.65
CA LYS A 186 10.44 -9.38 4.94
C LYS A 186 10.26 -9.66 3.43
N GLN A 187 9.08 -9.43 2.87
CA GLN A 187 8.80 -9.59 1.45
C GLN A 187 8.89 -8.23 0.76
N ARG A 188 9.69 -8.18 -0.31
CA ARG A 188 9.80 -7.01 -1.17
C ARG A 188 8.81 -7.20 -2.31
N ASN A 189 7.85 -6.29 -2.46
CA ASN A 189 7.17 -6.15 -3.74
C ASN A 189 8.15 -5.50 -4.73
N HIS A 190 9.07 -6.33 -5.25
CA HIS A 190 10.14 -5.91 -6.14
C HIS A 190 9.59 -5.24 -7.40
N GLN A 191 8.45 -5.71 -7.90
CA GLN A 191 7.79 -5.13 -9.05
C GLN A 191 7.35 -3.69 -8.76
N ARG A 192 6.69 -3.43 -7.61
CA ARG A 192 6.31 -2.07 -7.17
C ARG A 192 7.52 -1.16 -7.01
N LEU A 193 8.59 -1.64 -6.37
CA LEU A 193 9.83 -0.87 -6.21
C LEU A 193 10.45 -0.48 -7.56
N LEU A 194 10.53 -1.42 -8.52
CA LEU A 194 11.05 -1.16 -9.84
C LEU A 194 10.15 -0.21 -10.64
N ARG A 195 8.84 -0.35 -10.50
CA ARG A 195 7.84 0.52 -11.14
C ARG A 195 7.95 1.95 -10.61
N ASN A 196 8.10 2.13 -9.30
CA ASN A 196 8.29 3.44 -8.67
C ASN A 196 9.63 4.04 -9.06
N TYR A 197 10.71 3.25 -9.09
CA TYR A 197 12.01 3.71 -9.57
C TYR A 197 11.91 4.24 -11.01
N ALA A 198 11.37 3.43 -11.92
CA ALA A 198 11.21 3.78 -13.33
C ALA A 198 10.41 5.08 -13.51
N ALA A 199 9.28 5.19 -12.80
CA ALA A 199 8.43 6.38 -12.83
C ALA A 199 9.13 7.63 -12.30
N LEU A 200 9.97 7.49 -11.26
CA LEU A 200 10.68 8.63 -10.67
C LEU A 200 11.88 9.09 -11.51
N SER A 201 12.63 8.14 -12.08
CA SER A 201 13.82 8.43 -12.87
C SER A 201 13.54 8.70 -14.35
N GLY A 202 12.32 8.43 -14.84
CA GLY A 202 12.00 8.42 -16.26
C GLY A 202 12.67 7.29 -17.04
N ALA A 203 13.15 6.24 -16.35
CA ALA A 203 13.88 5.15 -16.99
C ALA A 203 12.92 4.02 -17.41
N SER A 204 13.33 3.21 -18.39
CA SER A 204 12.59 1.98 -18.70
C SER A 204 12.60 1.01 -17.51
N ARG A 205 11.64 0.07 -17.43
CA ARG A 205 11.65 -0.97 -16.37
C ARG A 205 12.93 -1.82 -16.39
N ARG A 206 13.51 -2.09 -17.56
CA ARG A 206 14.81 -2.80 -17.69
C ARG A 206 15.96 -1.99 -17.10
N ASP A 207 15.98 -0.68 -17.33
CA ASP A 207 17.03 0.20 -16.80
C ASP A 207 16.87 0.43 -15.30
N ALA A 208 15.62 0.52 -14.82
CA ALA A 208 15.30 0.54 -13.41
C ALA A 208 15.82 -0.71 -12.67
N ALA A 209 15.68 -1.90 -13.28
CA ALA A 209 16.23 -3.13 -12.71
C ALA A 209 17.76 -3.08 -12.58
N ARG A 210 18.47 -2.60 -13.60
CA ARG A 210 19.93 -2.44 -13.59
C ARG A 210 20.39 -1.38 -12.59
N GLY A 211 19.71 -0.24 -12.53
CA GLY A 211 19.99 0.87 -11.62
C GLY A 211 19.71 0.50 -10.15
N ALA A 212 18.62 -0.21 -9.87
CA ALA A 212 18.31 -0.72 -8.55
C ALA A 212 19.39 -1.71 -8.06
N TRP A 213 19.87 -2.59 -8.94
CA TRP A 213 20.99 -3.50 -8.66
C TRP A 213 22.28 -2.76 -8.31
N HIS A 214 22.66 -1.75 -9.08
CA HIS A 214 23.87 -0.95 -8.84
C HIS A 214 23.80 -0.17 -7.52
N ASN A 215 22.62 0.34 -7.16
CA ASN A 215 22.42 1.02 -5.89
C ASN A 215 22.44 0.05 -4.70
N CYS A 216 21.90 -1.16 -4.86
CA CYS A 216 21.95 -2.20 -3.84
C CYS A 216 23.39 -2.68 -3.59
N SER A 217 24.18 -2.87 -4.65
CA SER A 217 25.59 -3.28 -4.55
C SER A 217 26.48 -2.19 -3.94
N ARG A 218 26.30 -0.92 -4.33
CA ARG A 218 27.02 0.22 -3.74
C ARG A 218 26.70 0.43 -2.26
N ARG A 219 25.44 0.24 -1.83
CA ARG A 219 25.07 0.35 -0.41
C ARG A 219 25.62 -0.81 0.42
N ARG A 220 25.62 -2.05 -0.10
CA ARG A 220 26.34 -3.18 0.54
C ARG A 220 27.82 -2.87 0.72
N ALA A 221 28.47 -2.30 -0.30
CA ALA A 221 29.88 -1.91 -0.21
C ALA A 221 30.13 -0.84 0.88
N ARG A 222 29.22 0.14 1.05
CA ARG A 222 29.33 1.15 2.13
C ARG A 222 29.09 0.54 3.52
N HIS A 223 28.11 -0.35 3.67
CA HIS A 223 27.85 -1.02 4.94
C HIS A 223 28.98 -1.98 5.33
N CYS A 224 29.58 -2.66 4.34
CA CYS A 224 30.78 -3.48 4.52
C CYS A 224 32.01 -2.63 4.92
N ARG A 225 32.20 -1.44 4.32
CA ARG A 225 33.27 -0.50 4.71
C ARG A 225 33.10 0.09 6.11
N LEU A 226 31.87 0.37 6.54
CA LEU A 226 31.58 0.88 7.89
C LEU A 226 31.83 -0.15 9.00
N HIS A 227 31.89 -1.44 8.67
CA HIS A 227 32.13 -2.51 9.64
C HIS A 227 33.45 -3.29 9.41
N GLY A 228 34.25 -2.95 8.40
CA GLY A 228 35.53 -3.62 8.11
C GLY A 228 35.42 -4.99 7.43
N TRP A 229 34.30 -5.33 6.79
CA TRP A 229 34.09 -6.63 6.15
C TRP A 229 34.38 -6.57 4.65
N THR A 230 35.10 -7.55 4.09
CA THR A 230 35.28 -7.68 2.63
C THR A 230 34.12 -8.45 2.00
N CYS A 231 33.39 -7.84 1.07
CA CYS A 231 32.22 -8.43 0.43
C CYS A 231 32.62 -9.40 -0.71
N ARG A 232 32.91 -10.68 -0.42
CA ARG A 232 32.95 -11.76 -1.41
C ARG A 232 31.67 -12.61 -1.32
N ARG A 233 30.76 -12.45 -2.28
CA ARG A 233 29.87 -13.51 -2.81
C ARG A 233 29.10 -12.98 -4.02
N ARG A 234 29.43 -13.51 -5.21
CA ARG A 234 28.57 -13.45 -6.40
C ARG A 234 27.29 -14.23 -6.09
N LEU A 235 26.13 -13.59 -6.20
CA LEU A 235 24.87 -14.29 -6.36
C LEU A 235 24.62 -14.39 -7.86
N THR A 236 24.78 -15.59 -8.41
CA THR A 236 24.29 -15.94 -9.74
C THR A 236 22.76 -16.10 -9.65
N PHE A 237 22.03 -15.46 -10.54
CA PHE A 237 20.62 -15.74 -10.80
C PHE A 237 20.55 -16.54 -12.10
N ASN A 238 19.93 -17.72 -12.04
CA ASN A 238 19.53 -18.47 -13.23
C ASN A 238 18.30 -17.78 -13.85
N PRO A 239 18.19 -17.73 -15.19
CA PRO A 239 17.20 -16.94 -15.92
C PRO A 239 15.75 -17.35 -15.62
#